data_AF-A0A0L0ET57-F1
#
_entry.id   AF-A0A0L0ET57-F1
#
_cell.length_a   1.000
_cell.length_b   1.000
_cell.length_c   1.000
_cell.angle_alpha   90.00
_cell.angle_beta   90.00
_cell.angle_gamma   90.00
#
_symmetry.space_group_name_H-M   'P 1'
#
loop_
_entity.id
_entity.type
_entity.pdbx_description
1 polymer ?
#
loop_
_entity_poly.entity_id
_entity_poly.type
_entity_poly.pdbx_seq_one_letter_code
_entity_poly.pdbx_strand_id
1 'polypeptide(L)'
;MQGSRGQSIENIVNEINAFTEQHAELVILNLSHDMDTDSGNENYPSFTQTQWNGLFEALAQLQALYITSPDENFCQSTLNSMIGDGKAKVIVIVEPDNVDLGTYLGKGFYPYANFKVYNEYADTSDFTKMVNDQFAKMESVRSQSGYFLLSWTLTQGAEEVVACLLSGDAESIRSAANKANAQLPSLIAQHTTPKLYPNIIYTDNIIDDICAQAAMSINEKAEP
;
A
#
# COMPACT_ATOMS: atom_id res chain seq x y z
N MET A 1 -22.36 -9.99 2.78
CA MET A 1 -21.34 -11.03 3.02
C MET A 1 -20.31 -10.43 3.95
N GLN A 2 -20.08 -11.03 5.12
CA GLN A 2 -18.90 -10.70 5.92
C GLN A 2 -17.72 -11.43 5.28
N GLY A 3 -16.61 -10.72 5.03
CA GLY A 3 -15.36 -11.35 4.60
C GLY A 3 -14.86 -12.35 5.66
N SER A 4 -13.91 -13.21 5.27
CA SER A 4 -13.21 -14.06 6.23
C SER A 4 -12.54 -13.22 7.32
N ARG A 5 -12.28 -13.81 8.50
CA ARG A 5 -11.39 -13.20 9.49
C ARG A 5 -10.00 -13.06 8.86
N GLY A 6 -9.52 -11.83 8.73
CA GLY A 6 -8.17 -11.55 8.23
C GLY A 6 -7.07 -12.06 9.16
N GLN A 7 -5.81 -11.78 8.84
CA GLN A 7 -4.68 -12.09 9.70
C GLN A 7 -4.74 -11.24 10.99
N SER A 8 -4.33 -11.80 12.12
CA SER A 8 -4.24 -11.04 13.37
C SER A 8 -3.10 -10.02 13.33
N ILE A 9 -3.28 -8.87 13.99
CA ILE A 9 -2.23 -7.85 14.12
C ILE A 9 -0.97 -8.42 14.79
N GLU A 10 -1.15 -9.30 15.79
CA GLU A 10 -0.04 -10.00 16.45
C GLU A 10 0.81 -10.80 15.44
N ASN A 11 0.18 -11.55 14.53
CA ASN A 11 0.91 -12.31 13.52
C ASN A 11 1.62 -11.37 12.54
N ILE A 12 0.98 -10.27 12.12
CA ILE A 12 1.60 -9.25 11.26
C ILE A 12 2.87 -8.70 11.92
N VAL A 13 2.81 -8.33 13.21
CA VAL A 13 3.98 -7.84 13.97
C VAL A 13 5.08 -8.90 14.03
N ASN A 14 4.72 -10.15 14.34
CA ASN A 14 5.69 -11.25 14.44
C ASN A 14 6.39 -11.52 13.11
N GLU A 15 5.65 -11.52 12.00
CA GLU A 15 6.20 -11.74 10.66
C GLU A 15 7.11 -10.59 10.22
N ILE A 16 6.74 -9.34 10.51
CA ILE A 16 7.59 -8.18 10.19
C ILE A 16 8.86 -8.17 11.04
N ASN A 17 8.76 -8.52 12.32
CA ASN A 17 9.94 -8.67 13.18
C ASN A 17 10.88 -9.76 12.65
N ALA A 18 10.34 -10.93 12.27
CA ALA A 18 11.14 -12.02 11.69
C ALA A 18 11.82 -11.62 10.36
N PHE A 19 11.12 -10.84 9.52
CA PHE A 19 11.69 -10.31 8.29
C PHE A 19 12.80 -9.28 8.55
N THR A 20 12.53 -8.29 9.40
CA THR A 20 13.46 -7.18 9.68
C THR A 20 14.67 -7.59 10.53
N GLU A 21 14.62 -8.73 11.22
CA GLU A 21 15.78 -9.34 11.87
C GLU A 21 16.82 -9.85 10.87
N GLN A 22 16.37 -10.29 9.69
CA GLN A 22 17.22 -10.94 8.68
C GLN A 22 17.57 -10.01 7.50
N HIS A 23 16.76 -8.99 7.28
CA HIS A 23 16.84 -8.14 6.09
C HIS A 23 16.91 -6.66 6.46
N ALA A 24 17.98 -5.99 6.07
CA ALA A 24 18.19 -4.55 6.28
C ALA A 24 17.35 -3.71 5.29
N GLU A 25 16.04 -3.90 5.31
CA GLU A 25 15.10 -3.29 4.38
C GLU A 25 14.22 -2.25 5.08
N LEU A 26 13.61 -1.37 4.27
CA LEU A 26 12.59 -0.44 4.74
C LEU A 26 11.20 -1.04 4.52
N VAL A 27 10.42 -1.15 5.59
CA VAL A 27 9.01 -1.57 5.55
C VAL A 27 8.11 -0.37 5.87
N ILE A 28 7.11 -0.11 5.03
CA ILE A 28 6.10 0.91 5.28
C ILE A 28 4.75 0.21 5.48
N LEU A 29 4.17 0.38 6.67
CA LEU A 29 2.82 -0.09 7.00
C LEU A 29 1.85 1.07 6.91
N ASN A 30 0.92 1.00 5.96
CA ASN A 30 -0.09 2.03 5.78
C ASN A 30 -1.42 1.61 6.41
N LEU A 31 -1.85 2.33 7.44
CA LEU A 31 -3.15 2.18 8.10
C LEU A 31 -4.14 3.13 7.42
N SER A 32 -4.75 2.64 6.34
CA SER A 32 -5.54 3.47 5.43
C SER A 32 -6.98 3.71 5.89
N HIS A 33 -7.62 2.66 6.42
CA HIS A 33 -9.03 2.65 6.79
C HIS A 33 -9.24 1.77 8.02
N ASP A 34 -10.34 2.00 8.71
CA ASP A 34 -10.75 1.29 9.91
C ASP A 34 -12.26 1.05 9.90
N MET A 35 -12.66 -0.11 10.45
CA MET A 35 -14.06 -0.50 10.57
C MET A 35 -14.22 -1.40 11.80
N ASP A 36 -15.03 -0.98 12.76
CA ASP A 36 -15.40 -1.77 13.94
C ASP A 36 -16.49 -2.78 13.59
N THR A 37 -16.06 -4.03 13.37
CA THR A 37 -16.95 -5.17 13.10
C THR A 37 -17.62 -5.75 14.34
N ASP A 38 -17.15 -5.42 15.54
CA ASP A 38 -17.63 -5.96 16.81
C ASP A 38 -18.83 -5.17 17.36
N SER A 39 -19.02 -3.94 16.87
CA SER A 39 -20.15 -3.05 17.22
C SER A 39 -21.54 -3.54 16.78
N GLY A 40 -21.63 -4.67 16.06
CA GLY A 40 -22.86 -5.45 15.91
C GLY A 40 -23.96 -4.87 15.00
N ASN A 41 -23.70 -3.80 14.24
CA ASN A 41 -24.69 -3.18 13.34
C ASN A 41 -24.16 -3.07 11.89
N GLU A 42 -25.09 -2.98 10.94
CA GLU A 42 -24.87 -2.94 9.47
C GLU A 42 -23.93 -1.82 8.98
N ASN A 43 -23.55 -0.87 9.85
CA ASN A 43 -22.87 0.37 9.46
C ASN A 43 -21.35 0.36 9.63
N TYR A 44 -20.75 -0.64 10.29
CA TYR A 44 -19.29 -0.76 10.49
C TYR A 44 -18.60 0.59 10.80
N PRO A 45 -18.90 1.22 11.96
CA PRO A 45 -18.39 2.55 12.27
C PRO A 45 -16.86 2.56 12.33
N SER A 46 -16.28 3.74 12.10
CA SER A 46 -14.87 3.95 12.37
C SER A 46 -14.52 3.63 13.83
N PHE A 47 -13.30 3.15 14.05
CA PHE A 47 -12.65 2.99 15.33
C PHE A 47 -12.71 4.27 16.15
N THR A 48 -13.05 4.09 17.43
CA THR A 48 -12.82 5.09 18.45
C THR A 48 -11.32 5.30 18.70
N GLN A 49 -10.96 6.44 19.30
CA GLN A 49 -9.56 6.68 19.71
C GLN A 49 -9.01 5.58 20.63
N THR A 50 -9.84 4.96 21.48
CA THR A 50 -9.43 3.84 22.33
C THR A 50 -9.04 2.61 21.50
N GLN A 51 -9.79 2.31 20.44
CA GLN A 51 -9.46 1.20 19.53
C GLN A 51 -8.19 1.49 18.74
N TRP A 52 -8.02 2.72 18.25
CA TRP A 52 -6.76 3.17 17.65
C TRP A 52 -5.57 3.04 18.60
N ASN A 53 -5.71 3.46 19.85
CA ASN A 53 -4.66 3.32 20.85
C ASN A 53 -4.28 1.86 21.11
N GLY A 54 -5.27 0.95 21.12
CA GLY A 54 -5.01 -0.49 21.23
C GLY A 54 -4.26 -1.05 20.01
N LEU A 55 -4.60 -0.60 18.80
CA LEU A 55 -3.87 -0.94 17.59
C LEU A 55 -2.43 -0.40 17.63
N PHE A 56 -2.23 0.83 18.07
CA PHE A 56 -0.90 1.42 18.23
C PHE A 56 -0.07 0.69 19.27
N GLU A 57 -0.66 0.28 20.39
CA GLU A 57 0.03 -0.52 21.41
C GLU A 57 0.50 -1.87 20.85
N ALA A 58 -0.33 -2.53 20.05
CA ALA A 58 0.04 -3.78 19.38
C ALA A 58 1.17 -3.57 18.35
N LEU A 59 1.04 -2.55 17.48
CA LEU A 59 2.06 -2.24 16.48
C LEU A 59 3.36 -1.68 17.09
N ALA A 60 3.32 -1.10 18.28
CA ALA A 60 4.51 -0.64 18.99
C ALA A 60 5.45 -1.78 19.41
N GLN A 61 5.01 -3.04 19.30
CA GLN A 61 5.85 -4.22 19.49
C GLN A 61 6.76 -4.53 18.27
N LEU A 62 6.67 -3.75 17.18
CA LEU A 62 7.63 -3.79 16.08
C LEU A 62 9.02 -3.37 16.58
N GLN A 63 10.04 -4.19 16.32
CA GLN A 63 11.38 -4.01 16.89
C GLN A 63 12.23 -2.99 16.10
N ALA A 64 11.89 -2.77 14.84
CA ALA A 64 12.65 -1.94 13.92
C ALA A 64 11.98 -0.58 13.62
N LEU A 65 11.14 -0.06 14.53
CA LEU A 65 10.46 1.24 14.29
C LEU A 65 11.44 2.38 13.96
N TYR A 66 11.15 3.14 12.91
CA TYR A 66 11.92 4.30 12.51
C TYR A 66 11.59 5.50 13.38
N ILE A 67 12.52 5.90 14.23
CA ILE A 67 12.34 7.03 15.15
C ILE A 67 13.02 8.26 14.54
N THR A 68 12.22 9.27 14.23
CA THR A 68 12.67 10.56 13.68
C THR A 68 11.72 11.69 14.06
N SER A 69 12.05 12.92 13.65
CA SER A 69 11.22 14.10 13.83
C SER A 69 9.78 13.86 13.35
N PRO A 70 8.76 14.29 14.13
CA PRO A 70 7.36 14.28 13.69
C PRO A 70 7.11 14.98 12.35
N ASP A 71 7.97 15.92 11.95
CA ASP A 71 7.81 16.74 10.74
C ASP A 71 8.62 16.21 9.54
N GLU A 72 9.23 15.02 9.62
CA GLU A 72 10.04 14.45 8.53
C GLU A 72 9.19 14.22 7.27
N ASN A 73 9.65 14.70 6.12
CA ASN A 73 9.02 14.44 4.83
C ASN A 73 9.69 13.23 4.15
N PHE A 74 9.09 12.05 4.28
CA PHE A 74 9.63 10.81 3.75
C PHE A 74 9.72 10.78 2.22
N CYS A 75 8.93 11.60 1.53
CA CYS A 75 9.04 11.75 0.07
C CYS A 75 10.31 12.49 -0.37
N GLN A 76 11.00 13.18 0.55
CA GLN A 76 12.25 13.89 0.30
C GLN A 76 13.47 13.21 0.94
N SER A 77 13.25 12.25 1.82
CA SER A 77 14.32 11.46 2.45
C SER A 77 14.92 10.47 1.46
N THR A 78 16.17 10.08 1.72
CA THR A 78 16.84 9.03 0.94
C THR A 78 16.74 7.68 1.65
N LEU A 79 16.79 6.58 0.89
CA LEU A 79 16.85 5.25 1.48
C LEU A 79 18.08 5.11 2.41
N ASN A 80 19.22 5.67 1.98
CA ASN A 80 20.46 5.67 2.77
C ASN A 80 20.32 6.42 4.10
N SER A 81 19.51 7.49 4.18
CA SER A 81 19.25 8.16 5.46
C SER A 81 18.42 7.32 6.44
N MET A 82 17.66 6.33 5.95
CA MET A 82 16.82 5.49 6.79
C MET A 82 17.52 4.18 7.19
N ILE A 83 18.07 3.45 6.23
CA ILE A 83 18.62 2.09 6.40
C ILE A 83 20.12 1.98 6.06
N GLY A 84 20.80 3.09 5.79
CA GLY A 84 22.23 3.11 5.42
C GLY A 84 23.18 2.69 6.55
N ASP A 85 22.68 2.59 7.79
CA ASP A 85 23.39 1.99 8.93
C ASP A 85 23.40 0.44 8.88
N GLY A 86 22.81 -0.16 7.84
CA GLY A 86 22.69 -1.59 7.66
C GLY A 86 21.63 -2.22 8.57
N LYS A 87 20.69 -1.43 9.09
CA LYS A 87 19.59 -1.92 9.93
C LYS A 87 18.26 -1.66 9.27
N ALA A 88 17.39 -2.66 9.33
CA ALA A 88 16.01 -2.55 8.89
C ALA A 88 15.28 -1.43 9.64
N LYS A 89 14.29 -0.81 8.98
CA LYS A 89 13.40 0.17 9.60
C LYS A 89 11.94 -0.10 9.22
N VAL A 90 11.01 0.19 10.13
CA VAL A 90 9.56 0.13 9.92
C VAL A 90 8.94 1.49 10.17
N ILE A 91 8.16 1.98 9.23
CA ILE A 91 7.39 3.22 9.35
C ILE A 91 5.91 2.84 9.32
N VAL A 92 5.15 3.28 10.32
CA VAL A 92 3.70 3.18 10.34
C VAL A 92 3.11 4.53 9.92
N ILE A 93 2.41 4.55 8.80
CA ILE A 93 1.68 5.71 8.28
C ILE A 93 0.20 5.56 8.64
N VAL A 94 -0.39 6.59 9.21
CA VAL A 94 -1.82 6.62 9.59
C VAL A 94 -2.54 7.64 8.71
N GLU A 95 -3.45 7.16 7.86
CA GLU A 95 -4.20 8.00 6.90
C GLU A 95 -5.34 8.80 7.50
N PRO A 96 -6.17 8.27 8.42
CA PRO A 96 -7.26 9.05 8.97
C PRO A 96 -6.76 10.29 9.72
N ASP A 97 -7.02 11.47 9.16
CA ASP A 97 -6.55 12.77 9.68
C ASP A 97 -7.09 13.12 11.08
N ASN A 98 -8.15 12.44 11.53
CA ASN A 98 -8.82 12.67 12.80
C ASN A 98 -8.33 11.77 13.95
N VAL A 99 -7.26 11.00 13.74
CA VAL A 99 -6.70 10.10 14.75
C VAL A 99 -5.54 10.79 15.48
N ASP A 100 -5.61 10.84 16.81
CA ASP A 100 -4.53 11.38 17.64
C ASP A 100 -3.44 10.32 17.86
N LEU A 101 -2.22 10.58 17.39
CA LEU A 101 -1.07 9.70 17.59
C LEU A 101 -0.44 9.84 18.98
N GLY A 102 -0.71 10.92 19.71
CA GLY A 102 -0.24 11.16 21.07
C GLY A 102 1.25 10.84 21.26
N THR A 103 1.55 9.90 22.16
CA THR A 103 2.93 9.54 22.51
C THR A 103 3.66 8.70 21.46
N TYR A 104 2.96 8.20 20.43
CA TYR A 104 3.50 7.39 19.34
C TYR A 104 4.06 8.26 18.19
N LEU A 105 3.61 9.51 18.07
CA LEU A 105 4.09 10.45 17.06
C LEU A 105 5.61 10.61 17.14
N GLY A 106 6.31 10.41 16.01
CA GLY A 106 7.77 10.48 15.95
C GLY A 106 8.50 9.25 16.48
N LYS A 107 7.77 8.22 16.92
CA LYS A 107 8.33 6.95 17.44
C LYS A 107 7.95 5.77 16.55
N GLY A 108 8.08 5.94 15.24
CA GLY A 108 7.66 4.94 14.25
C GLY A 108 6.27 5.17 13.67
N PHE A 109 5.45 6.03 14.28
CA PHE A 109 4.10 6.36 13.82
C PHE A 109 4.03 7.81 13.34
N TYR A 110 3.46 7.99 12.15
CA TYR A 110 3.41 9.28 11.46
C TYR A 110 2.08 9.46 10.73
N PRO A 111 1.55 10.68 10.65
CA PRO A 111 0.37 10.95 9.83
C PRO A 111 0.72 10.84 8.34
N TYR A 112 -0.30 10.67 7.51
CA TYR A 112 -0.12 10.58 6.05
C TYR A 112 0.55 11.79 5.41
N ALA A 113 0.48 12.96 6.05
CA ALA A 113 1.19 14.16 5.60
C ALA A 113 2.72 13.94 5.45
N ASN A 114 3.32 13.05 6.25
CA ASN A 114 4.75 12.71 6.16
C ASN A 114 5.10 11.85 4.94
N PHE A 115 4.13 11.11 4.39
CA PHE A 115 4.28 10.27 3.21
C PHE A 115 3.12 10.48 2.24
N LYS A 116 2.93 11.73 1.82
CA LYS A 116 1.80 12.10 0.97
C LYS A 116 2.01 11.59 -0.46
N VAL A 117 1.29 10.53 -0.81
CA VAL A 117 1.30 9.91 -2.15
C VAL A 117 -0.03 10.18 -2.87
N TYR A 118 -0.01 10.32 -4.18
CA TYR A 118 -1.24 10.28 -4.97
C TYR A 118 -1.71 8.82 -5.09
N ASN A 119 -2.90 8.53 -4.59
CA ASN A 119 -3.45 7.18 -4.47
C ASN A 119 -4.94 7.17 -4.89
N GLU A 120 -5.21 7.03 -6.20
CA GLU A 120 -6.57 6.91 -6.74
C GLU A 120 -6.67 5.76 -7.73
N TYR A 121 -7.39 4.70 -7.35
CA TYR A 121 -7.65 3.55 -8.20
C TYR A 121 -8.58 3.89 -9.37
N ALA A 122 -8.59 3.06 -10.41
CA ALA A 122 -9.35 3.29 -11.65
C ALA A 122 -10.86 3.01 -11.51
N ASP A 123 -11.25 2.34 -10.43
CA ASP A 123 -12.61 1.84 -10.15
C ASP A 123 -13.26 1.17 -11.35
N THR A 124 -12.59 0.13 -11.84
CA THR A 124 -13.04 -0.61 -13.01
C THR A 124 -12.53 -2.03 -13.02
N SER A 125 -13.31 -2.92 -13.64
CA SER A 125 -12.97 -4.28 -14.01
C SER A 125 -12.31 -4.40 -15.39
N ASP A 126 -12.34 -3.34 -16.20
CA ASP A 126 -11.76 -3.33 -17.53
C ASP A 126 -10.25 -3.06 -17.43
N PHE A 127 -9.46 -4.08 -17.76
CA PHE A 127 -8.01 -4.01 -17.77
C PHE A 127 -7.46 -2.86 -18.63
N THR A 128 -8.00 -2.66 -19.84
CA THR A 128 -7.51 -1.61 -20.75
C THR A 128 -7.82 -0.22 -20.18
N LYS A 129 -9.00 -0.07 -19.58
CA LYS A 129 -9.38 1.18 -18.90
C LYS A 129 -8.47 1.46 -17.70
N MET A 130 -8.21 0.45 -16.85
CA MET A 130 -7.30 0.57 -15.71
C MET A 130 -5.90 0.99 -16.16
N VAL A 131 -5.35 0.34 -17.19
CA VAL A 131 -4.02 0.68 -17.75
C VAL A 131 -3.95 2.13 -18.18
N ASN A 132 -4.89 2.57 -19.02
CA ASN A 132 -4.90 3.94 -19.55
C ASN A 132 -5.09 4.99 -18.46
N ASP A 133 -5.99 4.73 -17.51
CA ASP A 133 -6.27 5.62 -16.38
C ASP A 133 -5.02 5.81 -15.51
N GLN A 134 -4.40 4.70 -15.09
CA GLN A 134 -3.29 4.73 -14.14
C GLN A 134 -2.04 5.39 -14.74
N PHE A 135 -1.71 5.12 -16.01
CA PHE A 135 -0.57 5.78 -16.65
C PHE A 135 -0.83 7.26 -16.98
N ALA A 136 -2.08 7.65 -17.31
CA ALA A 136 -2.43 9.06 -17.49
C ALA A 136 -2.35 9.85 -16.16
N LYS A 137 -2.83 9.26 -15.06
CA LYS A 137 -2.69 9.84 -13.71
C LYS A 137 -1.21 9.98 -13.33
N MET A 138 -0.39 8.97 -13.60
CA MET A 138 1.05 9.02 -13.35
C MET A 138 1.71 10.18 -14.10
N GLU A 139 1.42 10.36 -15.39
CA GLU A 139 1.97 11.47 -16.18
C GLU A 139 1.58 12.83 -15.59
N SER A 140 0.30 12.99 -15.23
CA SER A 140 -0.20 14.23 -14.61
C SER A 140 0.50 14.55 -13.28
N VAL A 141 0.67 13.57 -12.40
CA VAL A 141 1.25 13.75 -11.06
C VAL A 141 2.76 13.93 -11.12
N ARG A 142 3.46 13.10 -11.91
CA ARG A 142 4.93 13.13 -12.01
C ARG A 142 5.42 14.38 -12.75
N SER A 143 4.63 14.96 -13.65
CA SER A 143 4.94 16.26 -14.27
C SER A 143 5.07 17.40 -13.25
N GLN A 144 4.47 17.25 -12.07
CA GLN A 144 4.50 18.19 -10.95
C GLN A 144 5.44 17.73 -9.82
N SER A 145 6.28 16.72 -10.07
CA SER A 145 7.19 16.10 -9.08
C SER A 145 6.48 15.46 -7.87
N GLY A 146 5.19 15.12 -7.98
CA GLY A 146 4.45 14.42 -6.93
C GLY A 146 4.87 12.96 -6.77
N TYR A 147 4.71 12.40 -5.57
CA TYR A 147 4.81 10.96 -5.36
C TYR A 147 3.56 10.27 -5.88
N PHE A 148 3.72 9.17 -6.61
CA PHE A 148 2.62 8.47 -7.28
C PHE A 148 2.60 6.98 -6.95
N LEU A 149 1.43 6.49 -6.54
CA LEU A 149 1.14 5.06 -6.39
C LEU A 149 0.38 4.58 -7.63
N LEU A 150 0.96 3.60 -8.34
CA LEU A 150 0.30 2.90 -9.42
C LEU A 150 -0.63 1.84 -8.81
N SER A 151 -1.93 2.11 -8.81
CA SER A 151 -2.93 1.15 -8.32
C SER A 151 -3.26 0.14 -9.42
N TRP A 152 -2.56 -1.00 -9.36
CA TRP A 152 -2.65 -2.10 -10.30
C TRP A 152 -3.67 -3.15 -9.84
N THR A 153 -4.90 -2.67 -9.60
CA THR A 153 -6.00 -3.45 -9.06
C THR A 153 -7.24 -3.28 -9.93
N LEU A 154 -7.97 -4.37 -10.17
CA LEU A 154 -9.23 -4.38 -10.89
C LEU A 154 -10.37 -4.58 -9.90
N THR A 155 -11.33 -3.66 -9.88
CA THR A 155 -12.51 -3.75 -9.01
C THR A 155 -13.62 -4.52 -9.71
N GLN A 156 -14.37 -5.35 -8.98
CA GLN A 156 -15.60 -5.96 -9.52
C GLN A 156 -16.75 -4.96 -9.43
N GLY A 157 -17.36 -4.62 -10.57
CA GLY A 157 -18.54 -3.77 -10.63
C GLY A 157 -19.82 -4.50 -10.20
N ALA A 158 -20.87 -3.74 -9.90
CA ALA A 158 -22.17 -4.29 -9.47
C ALA A 158 -22.78 -5.27 -10.50
N GLU A 159 -22.58 -5.03 -11.80
CA GLU A 159 -23.06 -5.92 -12.86
C GLU A 159 -22.30 -7.26 -12.91
N GLU A 160 -21.02 -7.27 -12.58
CA GLU A 160 -20.19 -8.48 -12.53
C GLU A 160 -20.45 -9.31 -11.27
N VAL A 161 -20.74 -8.64 -10.15
CA VAL A 161 -21.22 -9.31 -8.93
C VAL A 161 -22.58 -9.99 -9.20
N VAL A 162 -23.48 -9.34 -9.94
CA VAL A 162 -24.77 -9.93 -10.35
C VAL A 162 -24.59 -11.06 -11.36
N ALA A 163 -23.71 -10.90 -12.36
CA ALA A 163 -23.37 -11.98 -13.29
C ALA A 163 -22.75 -13.19 -12.56
N CYS A 164 -21.86 -12.96 -11.58
CA CYS A 164 -21.28 -14.00 -10.74
C CYS A 164 -22.38 -14.82 -10.03
N LEU A 165 -23.37 -14.13 -9.46
CA LEU A 165 -24.48 -14.74 -8.74
C LEU A 165 -25.46 -15.51 -9.65
N LEU A 166 -25.59 -15.12 -10.92
CA LEU A 166 -26.61 -15.66 -11.83
C LEU A 166 -26.06 -16.70 -12.82
N SER A 167 -24.81 -16.59 -13.28
CA SER A 167 -24.23 -17.48 -14.28
C SER A 167 -23.03 -18.27 -13.79
N GLY A 168 -22.40 -17.90 -12.67
CA GLY A 168 -21.15 -18.51 -12.22
C GLY A 168 -19.93 -18.17 -13.11
N ASP A 169 -20.11 -17.31 -14.13
CA ASP A 169 -19.12 -17.01 -15.18
C ASP A 169 -18.40 -15.66 -15.00
N ALA A 170 -18.50 -15.03 -13.82
CA ALA A 170 -17.73 -13.81 -13.56
C ALA A 170 -16.27 -14.13 -13.24
N GLU A 171 -15.37 -13.38 -13.86
CA GLU A 171 -13.95 -13.44 -13.50
C GLU A 171 -13.75 -13.06 -12.02
N SER A 172 -13.17 -14.00 -11.25
CA SER A 172 -12.78 -13.71 -9.87
C SER A 172 -11.71 -12.61 -9.80
N ILE A 173 -11.71 -11.79 -8.74
CA ILE A 173 -10.65 -10.79 -8.46
C ILE A 173 -9.26 -11.43 -8.57
N ARG A 174 -9.11 -12.67 -8.10
CA ARG A 174 -7.85 -13.42 -8.21
C ARG A 174 -7.39 -13.65 -9.65
N SER A 175 -8.30 -14.04 -10.53
CA SER A 175 -8.00 -14.27 -11.94
C SER A 175 -7.72 -12.95 -12.67
N ALA A 176 -8.50 -11.91 -12.36
CA ALA A 176 -8.26 -10.55 -12.87
C ALA A 176 -6.86 -10.05 -12.48
N ALA A 177 -6.49 -10.21 -11.20
CA ALA A 177 -5.17 -9.84 -10.68
C ALA A 177 -4.05 -10.62 -11.37
N ASN A 178 -4.19 -11.94 -11.57
CA ASN A 178 -3.19 -12.74 -12.30
C ASN A 178 -2.99 -12.25 -13.73
N LYS A 179 -4.07 -11.95 -14.45
CA LYS A 179 -4.00 -11.40 -15.81
C LYS A 179 -3.31 -10.04 -15.81
N ALA A 180 -3.67 -9.16 -14.88
CA ALA A 180 -3.07 -7.83 -14.78
C ALA A 180 -1.57 -7.92 -14.44
N ASN A 181 -1.19 -8.73 -13.45
CA ASN A 181 0.18 -8.89 -12.99
C ASN A 181 1.10 -9.46 -14.08
N ALA A 182 0.60 -10.41 -14.88
CA ALA A 182 1.35 -10.97 -16.01
C ALA A 182 1.73 -9.93 -17.07
N GLN A 183 0.98 -8.83 -17.19
CA GLN A 183 1.24 -7.75 -18.16
C GLN A 183 2.08 -6.61 -17.57
N LEU A 184 2.21 -6.54 -16.24
CA LEU A 184 2.84 -5.43 -15.54
C LEU A 184 4.29 -5.18 -16.01
N PRO A 185 5.19 -6.17 -16.13
CA PRO A 185 6.57 -5.91 -16.55
C PRO A 185 6.68 -5.23 -17.92
N SER A 186 5.94 -5.72 -18.92
CA SER A 186 5.95 -5.13 -20.26
C SER A 186 5.38 -3.71 -20.27
N LEU A 187 4.32 -3.46 -19.50
CA LEU A 187 3.68 -2.14 -19.46
C LEU A 187 4.53 -1.13 -18.69
N ILE A 188 5.15 -1.53 -17.57
CA ILE A 188 6.18 -0.72 -16.93
C ILE A 188 7.31 -0.42 -17.91
N ALA A 189 7.79 -1.41 -18.65
CA ALA A 189 8.86 -1.20 -19.62
C ALA A 189 8.51 -0.16 -20.70
N GLN A 190 7.26 -0.16 -21.16
CA GLN A 190 6.74 0.71 -22.21
C GLN A 190 6.40 2.13 -21.72
N HIS A 191 5.88 2.28 -20.51
CA HIS A 191 5.29 3.54 -20.03
C HIS A 191 6.17 4.30 -19.03
N THR A 192 7.31 3.73 -18.62
CA THR A 192 8.23 4.39 -17.69
C THR A 192 9.51 4.87 -18.35
N THR A 193 10.02 6.01 -17.86
CA THR A 193 11.31 6.60 -18.20
C THR A 193 12.04 6.99 -16.91
N PRO A 194 13.33 7.36 -16.94
CA PRO A 194 14.05 7.80 -15.74
C PRO A 194 13.43 9.01 -15.02
N LYS A 195 12.53 9.76 -15.67
CA LYS A 195 11.83 10.92 -15.09
C LYS A 195 10.32 10.72 -14.90
N LEU A 196 9.76 9.65 -15.46
CA LEU A 196 8.34 9.35 -15.44
C LEU A 196 8.15 7.89 -15.03
N TYR A 197 7.85 7.67 -13.75
CA TYR A 197 7.74 6.34 -13.16
C TYR A 197 6.88 6.42 -11.88
N PRO A 198 6.26 5.30 -11.47
CA PRO A 198 5.56 5.25 -10.18
C PRO A 198 6.56 5.08 -9.03
N ASN A 199 6.24 5.64 -7.87
CA ASN A 199 7.02 5.47 -6.64
C ASN A 199 6.64 4.19 -5.89
N ILE A 200 5.37 3.77 -6.03
CA ILE A 200 4.81 2.57 -5.39
C ILE A 200 3.99 1.84 -6.45
N ILE A 201 4.09 0.51 -6.49
CA ILE A 201 3.16 -0.34 -7.25
C ILE A 201 2.32 -1.11 -6.23
N TYR A 202 1.00 -0.94 -6.29
CA TYR A 202 0.06 -1.62 -5.42
C TYR A 202 -0.75 -2.63 -6.23
N THR A 203 -0.72 -3.90 -5.82
CA THR A 203 -1.21 -5.03 -6.63
C THR A 203 -1.97 -6.03 -5.76
N ASP A 204 -2.87 -6.78 -6.38
CA ASP A 204 -3.58 -7.90 -5.76
C ASP A 204 -2.92 -9.25 -6.07
N ASN A 205 -3.18 -10.22 -5.19
CA ASN A 205 -2.84 -11.64 -5.38
C ASN A 205 -1.36 -11.91 -5.72
N ILE A 206 -0.45 -11.47 -4.86
CA ILE A 206 0.98 -11.77 -4.96
C ILE A 206 1.21 -13.26 -4.73
N ILE A 207 1.58 -13.99 -5.77
CA ILE A 207 1.82 -15.44 -5.75
C ILE A 207 3.22 -15.83 -6.25
N ASP A 208 3.94 -14.88 -6.82
CA ASP A 208 5.29 -14.98 -7.35
C ASP A 208 5.99 -13.61 -7.23
N ASP A 209 7.18 -13.48 -7.81
CA ASP A 209 8.02 -12.29 -7.75
C ASP A 209 7.86 -11.35 -8.95
N ILE A 210 6.93 -11.59 -9.89
CA ILE A 210 6.80 -10.81 -11.14
C ILE A 210 6.58 -9.32 -10.84
N CYS A 211 5.69 -9.01 -9.89
CA CYS A 211 5.42 -7.62 -9.52
C CYS A 211 6.61 -6.96 -8.83
N ALA A 212 7.35 -7.72 -8.01
CA ALA A 212 8.57 -7.23 -7.36
C ALA A 212 9.68 -6.96 -8.38
N GLN A 213 9.88 -7.88 -9.34
CA GLN A 213 10.83 -7.69 -10.45
C GLN A 213 10.47 -6.47 -11.30
N ALA A 214 9.18 -6.26 -11.61
CA ALA A 214 8.73 -5.08 -12.32
C ALA A 214 9.06 -3.79 -11.55
N ALA A 215 8.81 -3.75 -10.23
CA ALA A 215 9.18 -2.62 -9.39
C ALA A 215 10.69 -2.38 -9.36
N MET A 216 11.51 -3.44 -9.22
CA MET A 216 12.97 -3.34 -9.23
C MET A 216 13.52 -2.82 -10.57
N SER A 217 12.93 -3.23 -11.69
CA SER A 217 13.35 -2.77 -13.02
C SER A 217 13.19 -1.26 -13.24
N ILE A 218 12.30 -0.60 -12.48
CA ILE A 218 12.17 0.86 -12.50
C ILE A 218 13.41 1.51 -11.89
N ASN A 219 13.90 0.97 -10.76
CA ASN A 219 15.06 1.50 -10.07
C ASN A 219 16.32 1.41 -10.96
N GLU A 220 16.49 0.30 -11.69
CA GLU A 220 17.61 0.12 -12.64
C GLU A 220 17.61 1.17 -13.77
N LYS A 221 16.43 1.69 -14.15
CA LYS A 221 16.31 2.76 -15.15
C LYS A 221 16.46 4.16 -14.57
N ALA A 222 16.13 4.32 -13.30
CA ALA A 222 16.14 5.62 -12.62
C ALA A 222 17.54 6.02 -12.13
N GLU A 223 18.53 5.11 -12.15
CA GLU A 223 19.92 5.45 -11.86
C GLU A 223 20.50 6.38 -12.94
N PRO A 224 21.16 7.49 -12.56
CA PRO A 224 21.81 8.42 -13.50
C PRO A 224 23.10 7.86 -14.13
#